data_AF-A0A067PDU9-F1
#
_entry.id   AF-A0A067PDU9-F1
#
_cell.length_a   1.000
_cell.length_b   1.000
_cell.length_c   1.000
_cell.angle_alpha   90.00
_cell.angle_beta   90.00
_cell.angle_gamma   90.00
#
_symmetry.space_group_name_H-M   'P 1'
#
loop_
_entity.id
_entity.type
_entity.pdbx_description
1 polymer ?
#
loop_
_entity_poly.entity_id
_entity_poly.type
_entity_poly.pdbx_seq_one_letter_code
_entity_poly.pdbx_strand_id
1 'polypeptide(L)'
;MFIAKNPAVAARFFDTVMESFIQVIIRYGRGVGLLGRCDTYYGMVEALGRGTLHCHMLIWLKGNPSPDMLWEQMHEDNEYKVNILKWIESIIRCELPDMTVPLSSQECVMLSKPRVREKEDPRLQLGLMIDHSMPETFAKDFRLFMTELAIYCNWHTHSNTCWKHLKQGVDPKDDAHCCMRIDGLTRSMTEIDVNTQTIMLQRLHPWINNFNDVVLFLLRCNMDIKFIGTGAAMKALIYYVTDYITKSSLPVHAGLSVLSYAIRSNEARFVNDPSSPEATRDRSLITKTVNAIMARQELSHQQVMSYLVGGGNHYTSHKYKILKWHEFDRYFRSITDVNGIDKDPNIPSDPC
;
A
#
# COMPACT_ATOMS: atom_id res chain seq x y z
N MET A 1 20.87 3.53 12.12
CA MET A 1 20.92 3.15 13.55
C MET A 1 20.21 4.18 14.48
N PHE A 2 19.49 5.18 13.95
CA PHE A 2 18.84 6.23 14.78
C PHE A 2 17.41 5.84 15.25
N ILE A 3 16.60 5.26 14.36
CA ILE A 3 15.21 4.82 14.66
C ILE A 3 15.19 3.76 15.77
N ALA A 4 16.13 2.81 15.76
CA ALA A 4 16.25 1.78 16.79
C ALA A 4 16.66 2.34 18.16
N LYS A 5 17.40 3.45 18.20
CA LYS A 5 17.80 4.12 19.45
C LYS A 5 16.71 5.02 20.02
N ASN A 6 15.78 5.48 19.18
CA ASN A 6 14.70 6.40 19.57
C ASN A 6 13.32 5.89 19.09
N PRO A 7 12.87 4.70 19.56
CA PRO A 7 11.65 4.07 19.05
C PRO A 7 10.39 4.90 19.34
N ALA A 8 10.35 5.62 20.46
CA ALA A 8 9.24 6.51 20.80
C ALA A 8 9.11 7.70 19.83
N VAL A 9 10.24 8.32 19.46
CA VAL A 9 10.24 9.42 18.47
C VAL A 9 9.81 8.91 17.10
N ALA A 10 10.31 7.74 16.69
CA ALA A 10 9.91 7.12 15.43
C ALA A 10 8.40 6.81 15.38
N ALA A 11 7.84 6.25 16.46
CA ALA A 11 6.41 5.97 16.56
C ALA A 11 5.56 7.25 16.53
N ARG A 12 5.94 8.29 17.29
CA ARG A 12 5.23 9.58 17.29
C ARG A 12 5.29 10.28 15.93
N PHE A 13 6.45 10.24 15.27
CA PHE A 13 6.60 10.80 13.93
C PHE A 13 5.69 10.08 12.94
N PHE A 14 5.70 8.75 12.95
CA PHE A 14 4.83 7.94 12.10
C PHE A 14 3.36 8.25 12.32
N ASP A 15 2.90 8.27 13.58
CA ASP A 15 1.53 8.61 13.95
C ASP A 15 1.13 10.02 13.48
N THR A 16 2.00 11.01 13.69
CA THR A 16 1.79 12.39 13.22
C THR A 16 1.64 12.45 11.70
N VAL A 17 2.47 11.71 10.96
CA VAL A 17 2.40 11.65 9.50
C VAL A 17 1.09 11.00 9.04
N MET A 18 0.67 9.91 9.68
CA MET A 18 -0.56 9.19 9.33
C MET A 18 -1.81 10.04 9.62
N GLU A 19 -1.90 10.65 10.80
CA GLU A 19 -2.99 11.56 11.14
C GLU A 19 -3.02 12.78 10.20
N SER A 20 -1.85 13.36 9.90
CA SER A 20 -1.77 14.49 8.95
C SER A 20 -2.21 14.08 7.54
N PHE A 21 -1.83 12.88 7.08
CA PHE A 21 -2.28 12.36 5.79
C PHE A 21 -3.81 12.22 5.75
N ILE A 22 -4.42 11.63 6.78
CA ILE A 22 -5.88 11.44 6.87
C ILE A 22 -6.61 12.80 6.95
N GLN A 23 -6.13 13.72 7.76
CA GLN A 23 -6.82 14.98 8.06
C GLN A 23 -6.58 16.08 7.02
N VAL A 24 -5.38 16.15 6.43
CA VAL A 24 -4.96 17.25 5.53
C VAL A 24 -5.01 16.82 4.07
N ILE A 25 -4.48 15.65 3.72
CA ILE A 25 -4.41 15.18 2.32
C ILE A 25 -5.75 14.57 1.91
N ILE A 26 -6.25 13.61 2.68
CA ILE A 26 -7.51 12.91 2.40
C ILE A 26 -8.74 13.71 2.87
N ARG A 27 -8.56 14.55 3.90
CA ARG A 27 -9.61 15.39 4.48
C ARG A 27 -10.85 14.61 4.92
N TYR A 28 -10.66 13.42 5.50
CA TYR A 28 -11.77 12.61 6.00
C TYR A 28 -12.63 13.40 7.00
N GLY A 29 -13.95 13.42 6.77
CA GLY A 29 -14.90 14.20 7.56
C GLY A 29 -14.78 15.73 7.41
N ARG A 30 -13.93 16.25 6.52
CA ARG A 30 -13.60 17.68 6.35
C ARG A 30 -13.79 18.22 4.93
N GLY A 31 -14.55 17.50 4.11
CA GLY A 31 -14.91 17.90 2.74
C GLY A 31 -14.17 17.10 1.66
N VAL A 32 -13.85 17.78 0.55
CA VAL A 32 -13.12 17.18 -0.58
C VAL A 32 -11.62 17.25 -0.31
N GLY A 33 -10.96 16.10 -0.30
CA GLY A 33 -9.51 15.95 -0.20
C GLY A 33 -8.82 15.94 -1.57
N LEU A 34 -7.52 15.73 -1.56
CA LEU A 34 -6.68 15.68 -2.77
C LEU A 34 -7.18 14.65 -3.78
N LEU A 35 -7.61 13.48 -3.31
CA LEU A 35 -8.08 12.37 -4.15
C LEU A 35 -9.60 12.42 -4.41
N GLY A 36 -10.31 13.38 -3.83
CA GLY A 36 -11.77 13.43 -3.81
C GLY A 36 -12.35 13.37 -2.39
N ARG A 37 -13.67 13.20 -2.28
CA ARG A 37 -14.34 13.07 -0.98
C ARG A 37 -14.16 11.64 -0.46
N CYS A 38 -13.50 11.51 0.69
CA CYS A 38 -13.34 10.23 1.38
C CYS A 38 -14.59 9.88 2.20
N ASP A 39 -15.19 8.71 1.92
CA ASP A 39 -16.34 8.18 2.66
C ASP A 39 -15.90 7.26 3.80
N THR A 40 -14.87 6.45 3.58
CA THR A 40 -14.35 5.51 4.58
C THR A 40 -12.89 5.14 4.29
N TYR A 41 -12.18 4.70 5.31
CA TYR A 41 -10.83 4.17 5.21
C TYR A 41 -10.54 3.14 6.30
N TYR A 42 -9.61 2.24 6.00
CA TYR A 42 -9.06 1.26 6.91
C TYR A 42 -7.57 1.11 6.63
N GLY A 43 -6.73 1.32 7.64
CA GLY A 43 -5.29 1.14 7.57
C GLY A 43 -4.78 0.21 8.67
N MET A 44 -3.86 -0.69 8.33
CA MET A 44 -3.17 -1.58 9.27
C MET A 44 -1.70 -1.19 9.34
N VAL A 45 -1.17 -1.10 10.56
CA VAL A 45 0.23 -0.78 10.84
C VAL A 45 1.00 -2.06 11.13
N GLU A 46 2.02 -2.30 10.32
CA GLU A 46 3.01 -3.36 10.57
C GLU A 46 4.40 -2.76 10.79
N ALA A 47 5.33 -3.59 11.28
CA ALA A 47 6.75 -3.26 11.26
C ALA A 47 7.47 -4.19 10.28
N LEU A 48 8.18 -3.60 9.33
CA LEU A 48 9.05 -4.31 8.40
C LEU A 48 10.50 -4.27 8.89
N GLY A 49 11.19 -5.41 8.73
CA GLY A 49 12.64 -5.54 8.89
C GLY A 49 13.14 -4.98 10.24
N ARG A 50 13.95 -3.91 10.18
CA ARG A 50 14.63 -3.30 11.34
C ARG A 50 13.72 -2.44 12.24
N GLY A 51 12.43 -2.73 12.29
CA GLY A 51 11.45 -2.02 13.14
C GLY A 51 10.94 -0.70 12.56
N THR A 52 10.96 -0.53 11.24
CA THR A 52 10.32 0.64 10.61
C THR A 52 8.81 0.37 10.52
N LEU A 53 8.01 1.30 11.07
CA LEU A 53 6.55 1.23 10.96
C LEU A 53 6.11 1.64 9.56
N HIS A 54 5.14 0.92 9.03
CA HIS A 54 4.53 1.22 7.74
C HIS A 54 3.04 0.88 7.79
N CYS A 55 2.24 1.60 7.00
CA CYS A 55 0.79 1.44 6.96
C CYS A 55 0.34 0.93 5.58
N HIS A 56 -0.41 -0.16 5.57
CA HIS A 56 -1.19 -0.58 4.39
C HIS A 56 -2.61 -0.08 4.57
N MET A 57 -3.08 0.78 3.66
CA MET A 57 -4.36 1.47 3.80
C MET A 57 -5.23 1.35 2.55
N LEU A 58 -6.52 1.09 2.78
CA LEU A 58 -7.59 1.20 1.80
C LEU A 58 -8.39 2.46 2.10
N ILE A 59 -8.68 3.23 1.06
CA ILE A 59 -9.43 4.48 1.12
C ILE A 59 -10.54 4.38 0.07
N TRP A 60 -11.77 4.61 0.51
CA TRP A 60 -12.94 4.61 -0.36
C TRP A 60 -13.39 6.04 -0.58
N LEU A 61 -13.47 6.41 -1.85
CA LEU A 61 -13.86 7.73 -2.29
C LEU A 61 -15.31 7.68 -2.78
N LYS A 62 -16.06 8.73 -2.47
CA LYS A 62 -17.46 8.86 -2.85
C LYS A 62 -17.59 9.03 -4.37
N GLY A 63 -18.51 8.28 -4.97
CA GLY A 63 -18.90 8.47 -6.37
C GLY A 63 -17.98 7.83 -7.40
N ASN A 64 -17.03 6.98 -6.97
CA ASN A 64 -16.24 6.19 -7.92
C ASN A 64 -17.08 5.05 -8.52
N PRO A 65 -17.25 4.99 -9.85
CA PRO A 65 -17.93 3.88 -10.51
C PRO A 65 -17.09 2.59 -10.42
N SER A 66 -17.72 1.45 -10.70
CA SER A 66 -16.95 0.22 -10.95
C SER A 66 -16.09 0.39 -12.22
N PRO A 67 -15.00 -0.39 -12.36
CA PRO A 67 -14.19 -0.38 -13.58
C PRO A 67 -15.02 -0.52 -14.86
N ASP A 68 -15.98 -1.44 -14.89
CA ASP A 68 -16.80 -1.68 -16.09
C ASP A 68 -17.68 -0.47 -16.43
N MET A 69 -18.33 0.11 -15.43
CA MET A 69 -19.14 1.33 -15.60
C MET A 69 -18.28 2.54 -16.01
N LEU A 70 -17.07 2.66 -15.47
CA LEU A 70 -16.13 3.72 -15.86
C LEU A 70 -15.83 3.63 -17.35
N TRP A 71 -15.51 2.44 -17.85
CA TRP A 71 -15.18 2.24 -19.26
C TRP A 71 -16.38 2.44 -20.18
N GLU A 72 -17.54 1.91 -19.80
CA GLU A 72 -18.80 2.14 -20.53
C GLU A 72 -19.07 3.64 -20.72
N GLN A 73 -18.99 4.42 -19.64
CA GLN A 73 -19.18 5.88 -19.70
C GLN A 73 -18.09 6.57 -20.52
N MET A 74 -16.83 6.15 -20.44
CA MET A 74 -15.75 6.71 -21.27
C MET A 74 -15.89 6.35 -22.76
N HIS A 75 -16.59 5.27 -23.10
CA HIS A 75 -16.89 4.88 -24.48
C HIS A 75 -18.10 5.64 -25.04
N GLU A 76 -19.14 5.84 -24.23
CA GLU A 76 -20.37 6.54 -24.63
C GLU A 76 -20.20 8.06 -24.69
N ASP A 77 -19.44 8.64 -23.74
CA ASP A 77 -19.29 10.08 -23.59
C ASP A 77 -17.81 10.51 -23.65
N ASN A 78 -17.46 11.17 -24.76
CA ASN A 78 -16.11 11.70 -24.97
C ASN A 78 -15.77 12.88 -24.04
N GLU A 79 -16.76 13.69 -23.63
CA GLU A 79 -16.54 14.75 -22.65
C GLU A 79 -16.19 14.16 -21.28
N TYR A 80 -16.94 13.13 -20.86
CA TYR A 80 -16.64 12.37 -19.64
C TYR A 80 -15.23 11.78 -19.69
N LYS A 81 -14.86 11.11 -20.80
CA LYS A 81 -13.52 10.58 -21.02
C LYS A 81 -12.43 11.64 -20.84
N VAL A 82 -12.57 12.79 -21.50
CA VAL A 82 -11.60 13.89 -21.40
C VAL A 82 -11.51 14.41 -19.96
N ASN A 83 -12.62 14.52 -19.25
CA ASN A 83 -12.65 15.00 -17.87
C ASN A 83 -11.98 14.02 -16.90
N ILE A 84 -12.17 12.70 -17.08
CA ILE A 84 -11.47 11.68 -16.30
C ILE A 84 -9.96 11.73 -16.54
N LEU A 85 -9.52 11.80 -17.79
CA LEU A 85 -8.07 11.88 -18.10
C LEU A 85 -7.43 13.13 -17.50
N LYS A 86 -8.08 14.30 -17.65
CA LYS A 86 -7.64 15.55 -17.02
C LYS A 86 -7.58 15.45 -15.50
N TRP A 87 -8.56 14.79 -14.88
CA TRP A 87 -8.56 14.57 -13.43
C TRP A 87 -7.39 13.68 -12.99
N ILE A 88 -7.11 12.58 -13.71
CA ILE A 88 -5.97 11.71 -13.39
C ILE A 88 -4.65 12.47 -13.54
N GLU A 89 -4.46 13.22 -14.62
CA GLU A 89 -3.27 14.05 -14.86
C GLU A 89 -3.11 15.19 -13.83
N SER A 90 -4.22 15.66 -13.23
CA SER A 90 -4.15 16.63 -12.13
C SER A 90 -3.61 16.05 -10.82
N ILE A 91 -3.68 14.72 -10.66
CA ILE A 91 -3.25 14.00 -9.47
C ILE A 91 -1.87 13.36 -9.67
N ILE A 92 -1.61 12.79 -10.84
CA ILE A 92 -0.42 11.98 -11.10
C ILE A 92 0.46 12.68 -12.13
N ARG A 93 1.66 13.07 -11.68
CA ARG A 93 2.74 13.62 -12.49
C ARG A 93 3.73 12.52 -12.87
N CYS A 94 4.17 12.53 -14.12
CA CYS A 94 5.20 11.65 -14.68
C CYS A 94 6.37 12.46 -15.28
N GLU A 95 6.44 13.74 -14.93
CA GLU A 95 7.33 14.75 -15.49
C GLU A 95 7.87 15.66 -14.39
N LEU A 96 9.01 16.30 -14.64
CA LEU A 96 9.48 17.36 -13.76
C LEU A 96 8.68 18.64 -14.03
N PRO A 97 8.56 19.54 -13.03
CA PRO A 97 8.01 20.87 -13.25
C PRO A 97 8.61 21.58 -14.47
N ASP A 98 7.78 22.35 -15.17
CA ASP A 98 8.13 23.14 -16.37
C ASP A 98 8.50 22.32 -17.63
N MET A 99 8.51 20.98 -17.57
CA MET A 99 8.62 20.16 -18.78
C MET A 99 7.35 20.28 -19.63
N THR A 100 7.52 20.58 -20.92
CA THR A 100 6.42 20.71 -21.89
C THR A 100 6.54 19.76 -23.07
N VAL A 101 7.74 19.22 -23.29
CA VAL A 101 8.06 18.29 -24.37
C VAL A 101 8.72 17.03 -23.80
N PRO A 102 8.43 15.85 -24.37
CA PRO A 102 9.09 14.63 -23.97
C PRO A 102 10.57 14.67 -24.38
N LEU A 103 11.43 14.13 -23.53
CA LEU A 103 12.81 13.89 -23.89
C LEU A 103 12.89 12.87 -25.03
N SER A 104 13.78 13.10 -25.99
CA SER A 104 14.02 12.18 -27.10
C SER A 104 14.63 10.86 -26.61
N SER A 105 14.47 9.78 -27.37
CA SER A 105 15.02 8.47 -27.00
C SER A 105 16.54 8.50 -26.78
N GLN A 106 17.27 9.33 -27.53
CA GLN A 106 18.72 9.46 -27.37
C GLN A 106 19.08 10.18 -26.06
N GLU A 107 18.35 11.22 -25.70
CA GLU A 107 18.52 11.90 -24.40
C GLU A 107 18.17 10.95 -23.24
N CYS A 108 17.11 10.15 -23.39
CA CYS A 108 16.67 9.18 -22.38
C CYS A 108 17.77 8.18 -21.98
N VAL A 109 18.52 7.67 -22.97
CA VAL A 109 19.61 6.70 -22.75
C VAL A 109 20.84 7.35 -22.10
N MET A 110 21.11 8.62 -22.37
CA MET A 110 22.26 9.33 -21.82
C MET A 110 22.02 9.92 -20.43
N LEU A 111 20.77 9.96 -19.97
CA LEU A 111 20.40 10.53 -18.69
C LEU A 111 20.87 9.65 -17.53
N SER A 112 21.56 10.28 -16.59
CA SER A 112 21.87 9.69 -15.29
C SER A 112 21.36 10.61 -14.20
N LYS A 113 21.03 10.03 -13.03
CA LYS A 113 20.61 10.83 -11.88
C LYS A 113 21.66 11.90 -11.61
N PRO A 114 21.30 13.20 -11.64
CA PRO A 114 22.23 14.26 -11.34
C PRO A 114 22.92 14.00 -9.99
N ARG A 115 24.25 14.05 -9.98
CA ARG A 115 24.99 13.99 -8.71
C ARG A 115 24.68 15.27 -7.97
N VAL A 116 24.10 15.17 -6.78
CA VAL A 116 23.93 16.29 -5.86
C VAL A 116 25.33 16.68 -5.37
N ARG A 117 26.03 17.50 -6.15
CA ARG A 117 27.31 18.07 -5.77
C ARG A 117 26.98 19.27 -4.88
N GLU A 118 27.31 19.17 -3.59
CA GLU A 118 27.35 20.27 -2.62
C GLU A 118 26.03 20.85 -2.07
N LYS A 119 24.85 20.54 -2.63
CA LYS A 119 23.57 20.94 -2.03
C LYS A 119 23.18 20.06 -0.83
N GLU A 120 22.69 20.70 0.24
CA GLU A 120 22.03 20.03 1.36
C GLU A 120 20.86 19.17 0.86
N ASP A 121 20.64 18.01 1.48
CA ASP A 121 19.54 17.10 1.16
C ASP A 121 18.20 17.87 1.15
N PRO A 122 17.49 17.95 0.01
CA PRO A 122 16.28 18.76 -0.12
C PRO A 122 15.16 18.32 0.84
N ARG A 123 15.23 17.09 1.36
CA ARG A 123 14.28 16.60 2.36
C ARG A 123 14.49 17.26 3.74
N LEU A 124 15.70 17.70 4.03
CA LEU A 124 16.09 18.32 5.29
C LEU A 124 15.97 19.86 5.28
N GLN A 125 15.86 20.46 4.10
CA GLN A 125 15.68 21.91 3.95
C GLN A 125 14.37 22.37 4.61
N LEU A 126 14.34 23.59 5.14
CA LEU A 126 13.09 24.13 5.69
C LEU A 126 12.03 24.22 4.58
N GLY A 127 10.78 23.87 4.88
CA GLY A 127 9.71 23.98 3.89
C GLY A 127 9.47 25.40 3.44
N LEU A 128 9.10 25.55 2.16
CA LEU A 128 8.65 26.83 1.63
C LEU A 128 7.43 27.30 2.42
N MET A 129 7.52 28.51 2.96
CA MET A 129 6.40 29.17 3.59
C MET A 129 5.52 29.78 2.50
N ILE A 130 4.21 29.55 2.59
CA ILE A 130 3.26 30.14 1.64
C ILE A 130 3.22 31.64 1.89
N ASP A 131 3.73 32.42 0.93
CA ASP A 131 3.64 33.88 0.94
C ASP A 131 2.52 34.33 -0.01
N HIS A 132 1.38 34.70 0.57
CA HIS A 132 0.23 35.20 -0.19
C HIS A 132 0.46 36.59 -0.80
N SER A 133 1.49 37.32 -0.36
CA SER A 133 1.81 38.65 -0.90
C SER A 133 2.61 38.59 -2.20
N MET A 134 3.32 37.48 -2.46
CA MET A 134 4.14 37.27 -3.65
C MET A 134 3.86 35.89 -4.30
N PRO A 135 2.66 35.69 -4.89
CA PRO A 135 2.24 34.39 -5.39
C PRO A 135 3.11 33.88 -6.55
N GLU A 136 3.61 34.76 -7.42
CA GLU A 136 4.48 34.35 -8.53
C GLU A 136 5.86 33.87 -8.06
N THR A 137 6.43 34.56 -7.07
CA THR A 137 7.70 34.17 -6.44
C THR A 137 7.53 32.81 -5.76
N PHE A 138 6.49 32.64 -4.95
CA PHE A 138 6.19 31.36 -4.32
C PHE A 138 6.01 30.24 -5.35
N ALA A 139 5.25 30.49 -6.42
CA ALA A 139 5.04 29.49 -7.47
C ALA A 139 6.35 29.08 -8.15
N LYS A 140 7.26 30.03 -8.41
CA LYS A 140 8.58 29.74 -8.97
C LYS A 140 9.43 28.91 -8.01
N ASP A 141 9.51 29.33 -6.75
CA ASP A 141 10.30 28.64 -5.73
C ASP A 141 9.75 27.23 -5.46
N PHE A 142 8.43 27.08 -5.46
CA PHE A 142 7.75 25.80 -5.37
C PHE A 142 8.16 24.87 -6.51
N ARG A 143 8.12 25.33 -7.77
CA ARG A 143 8.54 24.50 -8.92
C ARG A 143 10.00 24.10 -8.84
N LEU A 144 10.90 24.99 -8.43
CA LEU A 144 12.31 24.67 -8.22
C LEU A 144 12.49 23.60 -7.15
N PHE A 145 11.86 23.78 -5.99
CA PHE A 145 11.93 22.84 -4.88
C PHE A 145 11.34 21.47 -5.23
N MET A 146 10.23 21.46 -5.97
CA MET A 146 9.60 20.24 -6.47
C MET A 146 10.49 19.49 -7.46
N THR A 147 11.17 20.20 -8.38
CA THR A 147 12.16 19.58 -9.28
C THR A 147 13.28 18.91 -8.49
N GLU A 148 13.82 19.58 -7.46
CA GLU A 148 14.86 19.00 -6.61
C GLU A 148 14.37 17.76 -5.85
N LEU A 149 13.17 17.83 -5.25
CA LEU A 149 12.57 16.71 -4.54
C LEU A 149 12.28 15.53 -5.48
N ALA A 150 11.72 15.77 -6.66
CA ALA A 150 11.39 14.72 -7.63
C ALA A 150 12.66 14.03 -8.15
N ILE A 151 13.70 14.79 -8.49
CA ILE A 151 15.01 14.22 -8.85
C ILE A 151 15.60 13.43 -7.69
N TYR A 152 15.51 13.94 -6.45
CA TYR A 152 16.11 13.29 -5.31
C TYR A 152 15.37 12.01 -4.90
N CYS A 153 14.04 12.07 -4.81
CA CYS A 153 13.19 11.03 -4.23
C CYS A 153 12.62 10.06 -5.27
N ASN A 154 12.23 10.56 -6.44
CA ASN A 154 11.44 9.81 -7.43
C ASN A 154 12.25 9.39 -8.66
N TRP A 155 13.51 9.80 -8.78
CA TRP A 155 14.39 9.28 -9.82
C TRP A 155 14.63 7.79 -9.63
N HIS A 156 14.11 7.00 -10.57
CA HIS A 156 14.29 5.56 -10.64
C HIS A 156 15.70 5.21 -11.08
N THR A 157 16.33 4.31 -10.35
CA THR A 157 17.59 3.70 -10.72
C THR A 157 17.44 2.21 -10.54
N HIS A 158 17.71 1.46 -11.60
CA HIS A 158 17.56 0.00 -11.54
C HIS A 158 18.39 -0.58 -10.40
N SER A 159 17.74 -1.43 -9.62
CA SER A 159 18.35 -2.16 -8.52
C SER A 159 17.90 -3.62 -8.56
N ASN A 160 18.45 -4.47 -7.69
CA ASN A 160 18.07 -5.88 -7.63
C ASN A 160 16.56 -6.10 -7.42
N THR A 161 15.84 -5.13 -6.85
CA THR A 161 14.38 -5.23 -6.69
C THR A 161 13.65 -5.17 -8.03
N CYS A 162 14.18 -4.47 -9.03
CA CYS A 162 13.60 -4.39 -10.37
C CYS A 162 13.49 -5.76 -11.04
N TRP A 163 14.38 -6.67 -10.64
CA TRP A 163 14.56 -7.99 -11.24
C TRP A 163 13.95 -9.11 -10.39
N LYS A 164 13.20 -8.77 -9.33
CA LYS A 164 12.70 -9.73 -8.34
C LYS A 164 11.80 -10.81 -8.95
N HIS A 165 11.06 -10.47 -10.00
CA HIS A 165 10.11 -11.36 -10.67
C HIS A 165 10.70 -12.09 -11.87
N LEU A 166 11.97 -11.81 -12.20
CA LEU A 166 12.67 -12.39 -13.33
C LEU A 166 13.32 -13.72 -12.95
N LYS A 167 13.24 -14.70 -13.84
CA LYS A 167 13.92 -15.98 -13.71
C LYS A 167 15.39 -15.80 -14.02
N GLN A 168 16.23 -16.08 -13.03
CA GLN A 168 17.68 -15.93 -13.15
C GLN A 168 18.23 -16.79 -14.30
N GLY A 169 18.91 -16.15 -15.25
CA GLY A 169 19.54 -16.82 -16.40
C GLY A 169 18.60 -17.09 -17.58
N VAL A 170 17.31 -16.77 -17.46
CA VAL A 170 16.33 -16.87 -18.55
C VAL A 170 15.93 -15.48 -19.03
N ASP A 171 15.48 -14.64 -18.11
CA ASP A 171 14.95 -13.33 -18.47
C ASP A 171 16.06 -12.27 -18.48
N PRO A 172 16.09 -11.39 -19.49
CA PRO A 172 17.06 -10.31 -19.57
C PRO A 172 16.79 -9.25 -18.48
N LYS A 173 17.88 -8.64 -17.97
CA LYS A 173 17.81 -7.52 -17.02
C LYS A 173 17.94 -6.21 -17.78
N ASP A 174 16.88 -5.84 -18.47
CA ASP A 174 16.79 -4.60 -19.25
C ASP A 174 15.60 -3.74 -18.76
N ASP A 175 15.48 -2.55 -19.34
CA ASP A 175 14.47 -1.56 -18.93
C ASP A 175 13.05 -2.08 -19.18
N ALA A 176 12.84 -2.83 -20.27
CA ALA A 176 11.55 -3.43 -20.63
C ALA A 176 11.05 -4.44 -19.57
N HIS A 177 11.96 -5.12 -18.88
CA HIS A 177 11.64 -6.09 -17.83
C HIS A 177 11.69 -5.52 -16.41
N CYS A 178 11.77 -4.19 -16.27
CA CYS A 178 11.72 -3.56 -14.96
C CYS A 178 10.35 -3.77 -14.31
N CYS A 179 10.30 -4.44 -13.15
CA CYS A 179 9.03 -4.69 -12.46
C CYS A 179 8.29 -3.41 -11.99
N MET A 180 8.99 -2.28 -11.93
CA MET A 180 8.38 -0.97 -11.62
C MET A 180 7.72 -0.34 -12.85
N ARG A 181 7.90 -0.91 -14.05
CA ARG A 181 7.43 -0.43 -15.35
C ARG A 181 8.04 0.92 -15.75
N ILE A 182 9.32 1.10 -15.40
CA ILE A 182 10.14 2.21 -15.89
C ILE A 182 11.00 1.63 -17.01
N ASP A 183 10.49 1.79 -18.23
CA ASP A 183 10.99 1.21 -19.49
C ASP A 183 11.86 2.18 -20.30
N GLY A 184 12.10 3.39 -19.76
CA GLY A 184 12.86 4.44 -20.44
C GLY A 184 12.10 5.16 -21.55
N LEU A 185 10.82 4.85 -21.78
CA LEU A 185 10.02 5.47 -22.83
C LEU A 185 9.31 6.74 -22.35
N THR A 186 9.25 7.75 -23.19
CA THR A 186 8.47 8.98 -23.00
C THR A 186 7.22 8.98 -23.88
N ARG A 187 6.19 9.72 -23.45
CA ARG A 187 4.90 9.87 -24.13
C ARG A 187 4.47 11.32 -24.08
N SER A 188 4.18 11.93 -25.23
CA SER A 188 3.77 13.32 -25.33
C SER A 188 2.34 13.58 -24.87
N MET A 189 1.49 12.55 -24.82
CA MET A 189 0.10 12.65 -24.38
C MET A 189 -0.33 11.38 -23.66
N THR A 190 -1.40 11.49 -22.86
CA THR A 190 -2.04 10.32 -22.26
C THR A 190 -2.81 9.55 -23.31
N GLU A 191 -2.57 8.24 -23.35
CA GLU A 191 -3.17 7.33 -24.31
C GLU A 191 -3.92 6.21 -23.59
N ILE A 192 -4.90 5.62 -24.28
CA ILE A 192 -5.64 4.47 -23.78
C ILE A 192 -5.33 3.29 -24.71
N ASP A 193 -4.82 2.22 -24.13
CA ASP A 193 -4.76 0.93 -24.82
C ASP A 193 -6.16 0.30 -24.83
N VAL A 194 -6.76 0.27 -26.02
CA VAL A 194 -8.13 -0.23 -26.25
C VAL A 194 -8.25 -1.72 -25.93
N ASN A 195 -7.19 -2.50 -26.11
CA ASN A 195 -7.23 -3.95 -25.90
C ASN A 195 -7.15 -4.31 -24.42
N THR A 196 -6.34 -3.57 -23.67
CA THR A 196 -6.10 -3.87 -22.25
C THR A 196 -6.88 -2.97 -21.30
N GLN A 197 -7.60 -1.96 -21.83
CA GLN A 197 -8.27 -0.92 -21.04
C GLN A 197 -7.31 -0.29 -20.03
N THR A 198 -6.08 -0.02 -20.47
CA THR A 198 -5.05 0.59 -19.62
C THR A 198 -4.82 2.04 -20.04
N ILE A 199 -4.83 2.95 -19.06
CA ILE A 199 -4.48 4.35 -19.28
C ILE A 199 -2.96 4.50 -19.11
N MET A 200 -2.29 4.90 -20.19
CA MET A 200 -0.87 5.22 -20.23
C MET A 200 -0.71 6.72 -20.15
N LEU A 201 -0.35 7.23 -18.98
CA LEU A 201 -0.22 8.67 -18.76
C LEU A 201 0.87 9.29 -19.64
N GLN A 202 0.66 10.56 -19.99
CA GLN A 202 1.71 11.44 -20.50
C GLN A 202 2.94 11.29 -19.60
N ARG A 203 4.12 11.16 -20.21
CA ARG A 203 5.40 10.95 -19.52
C ARG A 203 6.47 11.71 -20.25
N LEU A 204 6.84 12.88 -19.74
CA LEU A 204 7.87 13.69 -20.39
C LEU A 204 9.29 13.31 -19.93
N HIS A 205 9.40 12.66 -18.76
CA HIS A 205 10.67 12.16 -18.24
C HIS A 205 10.68 10.63 -18.12
N PRO A 206 11.69 9.94 -18.69
CA PRO A 206 11.74 8.47 -18.73
C PRO A 206 11.92 7.84 -17.34
N TRP A 207 12.70 8.48 -16.46
CA TRP A 207 13.17 7.89 -15.20
C TRP A 207 12.50 8.42 -13.92
N ILE A 208 11.51 9.32 -14.01
CA ILE A 208 10.82 9.82 -12.81
C ILE A 208 9.61 8.94 -12.52
N ASN A 209 9.58 8.34 -11.32
CA ASN A 209 8.40 7.61 -10.84
C ASN A 209 7.21 8.55 -10.68
N ASN A 210 6.02 8.00 -10.82
CA ASN A 210 4.78 8.74 -10.72
C ASN A 210 4.60 9.35 -9.32
N PHE A 211 4.37 10.65 -9.26
CA PHE A 211 4.22 11.36 -7.99
C PHE A 211 3.04 12.33 -8.01
N ASN A 212 2.70 12.87 -6.84
CA ASN A 212 1.78 13.99 -6.72
C ASN A 212 2.52 15.16 -6.09
N ASP A 213 2.37 16.35 -6.66
CA ASP A 213 3.12 17.53 -6.24
C ASP A 213 2.95 17.84 -4.75
N VAL A 214 1.71 17.83 -4.27
CA VAL A 214 1.36 18.18 -2.89
C VAL A 214 1.87 17.11 -1.91
N VAL A 215 1.68 15.82 -2.24
CA VAL A 215 2.14 14.73 -1.38
C VAL A 215 3.66 14.70 -1.29
N LEU A 216 4.37 14.86 -2.41
CA LEU A 216 5.83 14.90 -2.42
C LEU A 216 6.36 16.11 -1.65
N PHE A 217 5.74 17.28 -1.79
CA PHE A 217 6.09 18.47 -1.02
C PHE A 217 5.97 18.26 0.50
N LEU A 218 4.86 17.64 0.94
CA LEU A 218 4.54 17.45 2.36
C LEU A 218 5.33 16.29 2.99
N LEU A 219 5.46 15.16 2.30
CA LEU A 219 6.05 13.93 2.86
C LEU A 219 7.52 13.73 2.47
N ARG A 220 7.97 14.33 1.38
CA ARG A 220 9.38 14.35 0.91
C ARG A 220 10.01 12.96 0.82
N CYS A 221 9.24 12.00 0.34
CA CYS A 221 9.65 10.62 0.17
C CYS A 221 9.32 10.12 -1.23
N ASN A 222 10.01 9.06 -1.65
CA ASN A 222 9.68 8.39 -2.90
C ASN A 222 8.23 7.94 -2.91
N MET A 223 7.60 8.01 -4.08
CA MET A 223 6.22 7.60 -4.31
C MET A 223 6.08 7.04 -5.72
N ASP A 224 5.08 6.20 -5.90
CA ASP A 224 4.74 5.54 -7.17
C ASP A 224 3.21 5.42 -7.26
N ILE A 225 2.54 6.52 -7.62
CA ILE A 225 1.09 6.54 -7.73
C ILE A 225 0.65 5.91 -9.05
N LYS A 226 -0.31 4.99 -9.00
CA LYS A 226 -0.88 4.35 -10.19
C LYS A 226 -2.39 4.43 -10.18
N PHE A 227 -2.96 4.76 -11.33
CA PHE A 227 -4.39 4.61 -11.56
C PHE A 227 -4.69 3.15 -11.90
N ILE A 228 -5.70 2.58 -11.23
CA ILE A 228 -6.12 1.18 -11.43
C ILE A 228 -7.54 1.20 -11.99
N GLY A 229 -7.62 1.15 -13.32
CA GLY A 229 -8.87 1.32 -14.06
C GLY A 229 -9.56 0.02 -14.48
N THR A 230 -8.95 -1.16 -14.30
CA THR A 230 -9.52 -2.44 -14.78
C THR A 230 -9.95 -3.34 -13.63
N GLY A 231 -11.00 -4.14 -13.85
CA GLY A 231 -11.48 -5.10 -12.86
C GLY A 231 -10.43 -6.14 -12.46
N ALA A 232 -9.64 -6.62 -13.43
CA ALA A 232 -8.55 -7.57 -13.17
C ALA A 232 -7.44 -6.97 -12.30
N ALA A 233 -6.99 -5.75 -12.61
CA ALA A 233 -5.97 -5.07 -11.82
C ALA A 233 -6.49 -4.68 -10.42
N MET A 234 -7.75 -4.26 -10.32
CA MET A 234 -8.40 -3.96 -9.05
C MET A 234 -8.50 -5.20 -8.16
N LYS A 235 -8.93 -6.35 -8.69
CA LYS A 235 -8.95 -7.62 -7.96
C LYS A 235 -7.54 -7.99 -7.46
N ALA A 236 -6.54 -7.93 -8.33
CA ALA A 236 -5.16 -8.22 -7.97
C ALA A 236 -4.64 -7.31 -6.84
N LEU A 237 -4.95 -6.01 -6.90
CA LEU A 237 -4.59 -5.05 -5.85
C LEU A 237 -5.30 -5.36 -4.53
N ILE A 238 -6.60 -5.67 -4.57
CA ILE A 238 -7.37 -6.03 -3.37
C ILE A 238 -6.77 -7.27 -2.71
N TYR A 239 -6.45 -8.32 -3.48
CA TYR A 239 -5.77 -9.51 -2.94
C TYR A 239 -4.43 -9.16 -2.31
N TYR A 240 -3.60 -8.36 -3.01
CA TYR A 240 -2.31 -7.92 -2.50
C TYR A 240 -2.46 -7.17 -1.17
N VAL A 241 -3.32 -6.15 -1.11
CA VAL A 241 -3.51 -5.35 0.12
C VAL A 241 -4.13 -6.18 1.25
N THR A 242 -5.06 -7.08 0.93
CA THR A 242 -5.68 -7.99 1.90
C THR A 242 -4.65 -8.93 2.50
N ASP A 243 -3.69 -9.45 1.73
CA ASP A 243 -2.59 -10.28 2.24
C ASP A 243 -1.77 -9.53 3.30
N TYR A 244 -1.45 -8.26 3.07
CA TYR A 244 -0.76 -7.44 4.10
C TYR A 244 -1.64 -7.15 5.32
N ILE A 245 -2.91 -6.79 5.12
CA ILE A 245 -3.83 -6.49 6.23
C ILE A 245 -4.06 -7.73 7.12
N THR A 246 -4.14 -8.92 6.50
CA THR A 246 -4.42 -10.19 7.18
C THR A 246 -3.17 -10.99 7.53
N LYS A 247 -1.98 -10.41 7.29
CA LYS A 247 -0.70 -11.10 7.44
C LYS A 247 -0.54 -11.63 8.86
N SER A 248 -0.42 -12.95 8.96
CA SER A 248 -0.20 -13.61 10.25
C SER A 248 1.16 -13.23 10.83
N SER A 249 1.20 -12.88 12.11
CA SER A 249 2.44 -12.56 12.82
C SER A 249 3.38 -13.77 12.97
N LEU A 250 2.84 -14.98 12.91
CA LEU A 250 3.59 -16.23 12.99
C LEU A 250 3.44 -17.03 11.68
N PRO A 251 4.54 -17.33 10.96
CA PRO A 251 4.49 -18.22 9.81
C PRO A 251 3.94 -19.61 10.19
N VAL A 252 3.13 -20.21 9.31
CA VAL A 252 2.44 -21.50 9.57
C VAL A 252 3.42 -22.60 9.99
N HIS A 253 4.55 -22.74 9.31
CA HIS A 253 5.56 -23.76 9.65
C HIS A 253 6.15 -23.58 11.06
N ALA A 254 6.33 -22.33 11.50
CA ALA A 254 6.77 -22.01 12.85
C ALA A 254 5.67 -22.33 13.86
N GLY A 255 4.40 -22.02 13.54
CA GLY A 255 3.24 -22.42 14.33
C GLY A 255 3.10 -23.93 14.50
N LEU A 256 3.26 -24.70 13.43
CA LEU A 256 3.22 -26.17 13.47
C LEU A 256 4.36 -26.77 14.30
N SER A 257 5.56 -26.18 14.20
CA SER A 257 6.71 -26.60 15.01
C SER A 257 6.46 -26.34 16.50
N VAL A 258 5.85 -25.21 16.83
CA VAL A 258 5.46 -24.85 18.19
C VAL A 258 4.38 -25.80 18.73
N LEU A 259 3.37 -26.12 17.93
CA LEU A 259 2.32 -27.08 18.28
C LEU A 259 2.90 -28.47 18.54
N SER A 260 3.78 -28.94 17.65
CA SER A 260 4.45 -30.22 17.79
C SER A 260 5.28 -30.30 19.08
N TYR A 261 5.98 -29.21 19.42
CA TYR A 261 6.71 -29.09 20.67
C TYR A 261 5.77 -29.11 21.89
N ALA A 262 4.67 -28.36 21.85
CA ALA A 262 3.69 -28.31 22.93
C ALA A 262 3.04 -29.67 23.20
N ILE A 263 2.69 -30.42 22.14
CA ILE A 263 2.15 -31.78 22.24
C ILE A 263 3.17 -32.71 22.91
N ARG A 264 4.39 -32.81 22.38
CA ARG A 264 5.44 -33.68 22.93
C ARG A 264 5.76 -33.36 24.39
N SER A 265 5.83 -32.06 24.72
CA SER A 265 6.04 -31.60 26.09
C SER A 265 4.86 -31.95 27.01
N ASN A 266 3.63 -31.87 26.51
CA ASN A 266 2.45 -32.22 27.29
C ASN A 266 2.38 -33.73 27.53
N GLU A 267 2.62 -34.54 26.50
CA GLU A 267 2.72 -36.00 26.61
C GLU A 267 3.73 -36.39 27.68
N ALA A 268 4.98 -35.91 27.57
CA ALA A 268 6.06 -36.19 28.52
C ALA A 268 5.70 -35.87 29.99
N ARG A 269 4.87 -34.85 30.23
CA ARG A 269 4.40 -34.48 31.59
C ARG A 269 3.47 -35.53 32.19
N PHE A 270 2.64 -36.17 31.37
CA PHE A 270 1.61 -37.11 31.82
C PHE A 270 1.98 -38.58 31.55
N VAL A 271 3.17 -38.87 31.00
CA VAL A 271 3.66 -40.26 30.78
C VAL A 271 3.57 -41.09 32.07
N ASN A 272 3.88 -40.48 33.22
CA ASN A 272 3.89 -41.17 34.52
C ASN A 272 2.61 -40.92 35.35
N ASP A 273 1.61 -40.25 34.80
CA ASP A 273 0.32 -40.02 35.47
C ASP A 273 -0.85 -40.25 34.49
N PRO A 274 -1.12 -41.52 34.14
CA PRO A 274 -2.24 -41.88 33.25
C PRO A 274 -3.61 -41.70 33.93
N SER A 275 -3.65 -41.52 35.26
CA SER A 275 -4.89 -41.30 36.01
C SER A 275 -5.40 -39.86 35.98
N SER A 276 -4.58 -38.94 35.48
CA SER A 276 -4.96 -37.53 35.31
C SER A 276 -6.21 -37.39 34.43
N PRO A 277 -7.25 -36.65 34.89
CA PRO A 277 -8.47 -36.43 34.12
C PRO A 277 -8.18 -35.82 32.74
N GLU A 278 -8.90 -36.27 31.71
CA GLU A 278 -8.75 -35.79 30.33
C GLU A 278 -8.88 -34.27 30.22
N ALA A 279 -9.88 -33.68 30.90
CA ALA A 279 -10.05 -32.23 30.97
C ALA A 279 -8.82 -31.48 31.53
N THR A 280 -8.07 -32.08 32.46
CA THR A 280 -6.83 -31.51 33.01
C THR A 280 -5.71 -31.57 31.99
N ARG A 281 -5.60 -32.69 31.25
CA ARG A 281 -4.61 -32.89 30.19
C ARG A 281 -4.84 -31.93 29.02
N ASP A 282 -6.09 -31.72 28.63
CA ASP A 282 -6.49 -30.80 27.55
C ASP A 282 -6.24 -29.34 27.92
N ARG A 283 -6.64 -28.92 29.13
CA ARG A 283 -6.34 -27.57 29.64
C ARG A 283 -4.82 -27.32 29.67
N SER A 284 -4.04 -28.31 30.11
CA SER A 284 -2.57 -28.24 30.11
C SER A 284 -2.02 -28.10 28.68
N LEU A 285 -2.54 -28.88 27.72
CA LEU A 285 -2.13 -28.80 26.32
C LEU A 285 -2.42 -27.42 25.72
N ILE A 286 -3.65 -26.91 25.87
CA ILE A 286 -4.03 -25.58 25.38
C ILE A 286 -3.14 -24.51 25.98
N THR A 287 -2.90 -24.56 27.29
CA THR A 287 -2.04 -23.58 27.99
C THR A 287 -0.61 -23.62 27.46
N LYS A 288 -0.03 -24.82 27.29
CA LYS A 288 1.32 -24.98 26.73
C LYS A 288 1.40 -24.47 25.30
N THR A 289 0.40 -24.77 24.48
CA THR A 289 0.31 -24.31 23.10
C THR A 289 0.26 -22.78 23.04
N VAL A 290 -0.63 -22.14 23.81
CA VAL A 290 -0.74 -20.68 23.84
C VAL A 290 0.57 -20.05 24.30
N ASN A 291 1.16 -20.53 25.40
CA ASN A 291 2.41 -19.99 25.91
C ASN A 291 3.57 -20.17 24.91
N ALA A 292 3.65 -21.31 24.23
CA ALA A 292 4.70 -21.56 23.26
C ALA A 292 4.52 -20.72 21.98
N ILE A 293 3.28 -20.44 21.56
CA ILE A 293 2.99 -19.51 20.45
C ILE A 293 3.38 -18.08 20.85
N MET A 294 2.95 -17.63 22.03
CA MET A 294 3.27 -16.30 22.54
C MET A 294 4.78 -16.09 22.70
N ALA A 295 5.51 -17.09 23.20
CA ALA A 295 6.96 -17.02 23.36
C ALA A 295 7.73 -16.88 22.04
N ARG A 296 7.11 -17.21 20.89
CA ARG A 296 7.71 -17.05 19.56
C ARG A 296 7.20 -15.83 18.79
N GLN A 297 6.25 -15.07 19.36
CA GLN A 297 5.84 -13.81 18.78
C GLN A 297 6.80 -12.72 19.25
N GLU A 298 7.64 -12.26 18.33
CA GLU A 298 8.49 -11.10 18.55
C GLU A 298 7.77 -9.83 18.07
N LEU A 299 7.76 -8.81 18.91
CA LEU A 299 7.29 -7.47 18.56
C LEU A 299 8.48 -6.53 18.52
N SER A 300 8.55 -5.69 17.49
CA SER A 300 9.56 -4.63 17.45
C SER A 300 9.27 -3.59 18.54
N HIS A 301 10.33 -2.98 19.08
CA HIS A 301 10.21 -1.89 20.04
C HIS A 301 9.30 -0.75 19.52
N GLN A 302 9.35 -0.46 18.23
CA GLN A 302 8.53 0.58 17.60
C GLN A 302 7.05 0.20 17.56
N GLN A 303 6.69 -1.06 17.35
CA GLN A 303 5.29 -1.51 17.45
C GLN A 303 4.76 -1.35 18.86
N VAL A 304 5.55 -1.74 19.87
CA VAL A 304 5.18 -1.53 21.28
C VAL A 304 5.01 -0.04 21.56
N MET A 305 5.94 0.80 21.09
CA MET A 305 5.84 2.25 21.28
C MET A 305 4.65 2.86 20.55
N SER A 306 4.28 2.37 19.36
CA SER A 306 3.08 2.82 18.62
C SER A 306 1.82 2.71 19.48
N TYR A 307 1.66 1.60 20.21
CA TYR A 307 0.58 1.45 21.17
C TYR A 307 0.68 2.39 22.37
N LEU A 308 1.89 2.58 22.91
CA LEU A 308 2.08 3.44 24.09
C LEU A 308 1.89 4.93 23.80
N VAL A 309 2.20 5.39 22.58
CA VAL A 309 2.05 6.79 22.19
C VAL A 309 0.66 7.12 21.62
N GLY A 310 -0.19 6.10 21.41
CA GLY A 310 -1.60 6.26 21.02
C GLY A 310 -1.93 5.91 19.56
N GLY A 311 -0.93 5.68 18.69
CA GLY A 311 -1.15 5.34 17.27
C GLY A 311 -1.62 3.91 17.02
N GLY A 312 -1.43 3.00 17.98
CA GLY A 312 -1.95 1.63 17.93
C GLY A 312 -1.40 0.79 16.77
N ASN A 313 -2.21 -0.13 16.25
CA ASN A 313 -1.87 -0.96 15.08
C ASN A 313 -2.80 -0.77 13.88
N HIS A 314 -3.72 0.19 13.93
CA HIS A 314 -4.64 0.46 12.83
C HIS A 314 -5.19 1.89 12.90
N TYR A 315 -5.55 2.43 11.73
CA TYR A 315 -6.29 3.68 11.59
C TYR A 315 -7.63 3.37 10.93
N THR A 316 -8.74 3.74 11.57
CA THR A 316 -10.07 3.40 11.07
C THR A 316 -11.04 4.54 11.17
N SER A 317 -11.86 4.66 10.13
CA SER A 317 -12.99 5.59 10.05
C SER A 317 -14.23 5.11 10.82
N HIS A 318 -14.39 3.78 10.95
CA HIS A 318 -15.56 3.11 11.50
C HIS A 318 -15.17 2.11 12.59
N LYS A 319 -16.12 1.77 13.46
CA LYS A 319 -15.94 0.68 14.43
C LYS A 319 -16.32 -0.65 13.79
N TYR A 320 -15.33 -1.52 13.62
CA TYR A 320 -15.54 -2.87 13.09
C TYR A 320 -15.90 -3.85 14.21
N LYS A 321 -16.65 -4.90 13.86
CA LYS A 321 -17.01 -6.00 14.75
C LYS A 321 -16.48 -7.31 14.18
N ILE A 322 -16.08 -8.23 15.06
CA ILE A 322 -15.64 -9.55 14.67
C ILE A 322 -16.84 -10.31 14.12
N LEU A 323 -16.79 -10.64 12.83
CA LEU A 323 -17.73 -11.57 12.22
C LEU A 323 -17.14 -12.97 12.36
N LYS A 324 -17.76 -13.81 13.18
CA LYS A 324 -17.41 -15.23 13.26
C LYS A 324 -17.94 -15.95 12.03
N TRP A 325 -17.17 -15.89 10.95
CA TRP A 325 -17.60 -16.34 9.62
C TRP A 325 -18.24 -17.74 9.64
N HIS A 326 -17.63 -18.69 10.34
CA HIS A 326 -18.15 -20.06 10.41
C HIS A 326 -19.52 -20.18 11.13
N GLU A 327 -19.75 -19.42 12.20
CA GLU A 327 -21.06 -19.39 12.88
C GLU A 327 -22.10 -18.70 11.99
N PHE A 328 -21.70 -17.62 11.31
CA PHE A 328 -22.55 -16.85 10.41
C PHE A 328 -22.96 -17.65 9.16
N ASP A 329 -21.99 -18.29 8.48
CA ASP A 329 -22.22 -19.16 7.31
C ASP A 329 -23.13 -20.34 7.67
N ARG A 330 -22.88 -21.00 8.81
CA ARG A 330 -23.74 -22.10 9.28
C ARG A 330 -25.17 -21.64 9.54
N TYR A 331 -25.34 -20.48 10.19
CA TYR A 331 -26.66 -19.89 10.43
C TYR A 331 -27.37 -19.58 9.10
N PHE A 332 -26.67 -18.98 8.13
CA PHE A 332 -27.25 -18.68 6.83
C PHE A 332 -27.65 -19.93 6.06
N ARG A 333 -26.77 -20.94 6.01
CA ARG A 333 -27.06 -22.25 5.39
C ARG A 333 -28.29 -22.91 6.02
N SER A 334 -28.41 -22.86 7.34
CA SER A 334 -29.59 -23.41 8.03
C SER A 334 -30.89 -22.69 7.69
N ILE A 335 -30.86 -21.42 7.27
CA ILE A 335 -32.05 -20.67 6.87
C ILE A 335 -32.38 -20.91 5.40
N THR A 336 -31.36 -20.98 4.54
CA THR A 336 -31.56 -21.30 3.11
C THR A 336 -32.04 -22.73 2.91
N ASP A 337 -31.58 -23.68 3.73
CA ASP A 337 -32.06 -25.07 3.70
C ASP A 337 -33.51 -25.19 4.24
N VAL A 338 -33.96 -24.28 5.10
CA VAL A 338 -35.33 -24.27 5.64
C VAL A 338 -36.33 -23.57 4.69
N ASN A 339 -35.87 -22.64 3.86
CA ASN A 339 -36.75 -21.84 2.99
C ASN A 339 -36.85 -22.32 1.54
N GLY A 340 -36.20 -23.45 1.17
CA GLY A 340 -36.42 -24.11 -0.12
C GLY A 340 -36.21 -23.22 -1.35
N ILE A 341 -35.26 -22.28 -1.29
CA ILE A 341 -34.90 -21.47 -2.46
C ILE A 341 -33.95 -22.33 -3.30
N ASP A 342 -34.42 -22.71 -4.49
CA ASP A 342 -33.72 -23.53 -5.48
C ASP A 342 -32.25 -23.15 -5.60
N LYS A 343 -31.37 -24.15 -5.47
CA LYS A 343 -29.94 -24.00 -5.77
C LYS A 343 -29.83 -23.68 -7.26
N ASP A 344 -29.36 -22.48 -7.59
CA ASP A 344 -28.95 -22.15 -8.96
C ASP A 344 -27.88 -23.16 -9.40
N PRO A 345 -28.12 -23.97 -10.45
CA PRO A 345 -27.22 -25.03 -10.88
C PRO A 345 -25.87 -24.55 -11.41
N ASN A 346 -25.63 -23.23 -11.49
CA ASN A 346 -24.39 -22.65 -11.99
C ASN A 346 -23.36 -22.25 -10.91
N ILE A 347 -23.59 -22.54 -9.63
CA ILE A 347 -22.58 -22.30 -8.58
C ILE A 347 -21.70 -23.54 -8.44
N PRO A 348 -20.39 -23.48 -8.80
CA PRO A 348 -19.50 -24.61 -8.60
C PRO A 348 -19.41 -24.92 -7.11
N SER A 349 -19.59 -26.18 -6.73
CA SER A 349 -19.25 -26.66 -5.39
C SER A 349 -17.74 -26.50 -5.18
N ASP A 350 -17.35 -25.61 -4.27
CA ASP A 350 -15.93 -25.41 -3.92
C ASP A 350 -15.27 -26.73 -3.49
N PRO A 351 -14.05 -27.04 -3.99
CA PRO A 351 -13.24 -28.13 -3.47
C PRO A 351 -12.58 -27.69 -2.15
N CYS A 352 -12.58 -28.60 -1.17
CA CYS A 352 -11.97 -28.48 0.15
C CYS A 352 -10.58 -27.84 0.19
#